data_AF-A0A7W0Y2A5-F1
#
_entry.id   AF-A0A7W0Y2A5-F1
#
_cell.length_a   1.000
_cell.length_b   1.000
_cell.length_c   1.000
_cell.angle_alpha   90.00
_cell.angle_beta   90.00
_cell.angle_gamma   90.00
#
_symmetry.space_group_name_H-M   'P 1'
#
loop_
_entity.id
_entity.type
_entity.pdbx_description
1 polymer ?
#
loop_
_entity_poly.entity_id
_entity_poly.type
_entity_poly.pdbx_seq_one_letter_code
_entity_poly.pdbx_strand_id
1 'polypeptide(L)'
;PSTLRDALVRGWLTGREVGAVPSFTDDVLAIARAAREGVFGDRKVFISTVWDVLRHRPAWSSITLEDFKARLVTAHRAKQLELARADLVAAMDPALVAASETTTEGASFHFIDREAS
;
A
#
# COMPACT_ATOMS: atom_id res chain seq x y z
N PRO A 1 -56.02 1.74 -1.84
CA PRO A 1 -55.61 0.46 -2.48
C PRO A 1 -54.53 0.71 -3.53
N SER A 2 -53.31 0.20 -3.25
CA SER A 2 -52.22 -0.18 -4.18
C SER A 2 -52.20 0.52 -5.55
N THR A 3 -51.20 1.35 -5.87
CA THR A 3 -49.86 0.83 -6.24
C THR A 3 -48.76 1.85 -5.92
N LEU A 4 -48.27 1.82 -4.68
CA LEU A 4 -47.00 2.46 -4.26
C LEU A 4 -45.78 1.64 -4.72
N ARG A 5 -45.78 1.08 -5.95
CA ARG A 5 -44.71 0.18 -6.41
C ARG A 5 -44.14 0.41 -7.81
N ASP A 6 -44.58 1.45 -8.53
CA ASP A 6 -44.07 1.72 -9.89
C ASP A 6 -43.31 3.06 -10.03
N ALA A 7 -42.82 3.62 -8.92
CA ALA A 7 -42.08 4.89 -8.92
C ALA A 7 -40.61 4.78 -8.42
N LEU A 8 -39.96 3.62 -8.63
CA LEU A 8 -38.55 3.42 -8.24
C LEU A 8 -37.71 2.81 -9.37
N VAL A 9 -37.72 3.40 -10.57
CA VAL A 9 -36.77 3.02 -11.65
C VAL A 9 -36.00 4.22 -12.22
N ARG A 10 -36.08 5.43 -11.65
CA ARG A 10 -35.38 6.61 -12.21
C ARG A 10 -34.69 7.51 -11.18
N GLY A 11 -33.74 6.95 -10.43
CA GLY A 11 -32.90 7.79 -9.56
C GLY A 11 -31.86 7.05 -8.73
N TRP A 12 -30.88 6.41 -9.37
CA TRP A 12 -29.64 5.99 -8.70
C TRP A 12 -28.43 6.28 -9.59
N LEU A 13 -28.13 7.58 -9.75
CA LEU A 13 -26.82 8.08 -10.16
C LEU A 13 -26.16 8.71 -8.93
N THR A 14 -25.61 7.87 -8.09
CA THR A 14 -24.41 8.07 -7.26
C THR A 14 -24.22 6.75 -6.54
N GLY A 15 -23.59 5.80 -7.23
CA GLY A 15 -23.16 4.54 -6.64
C GLY A 15 -22.20 4.84 -5.50
N ARG A 16 -22.75 5.02 -4.30
CA ARG A 16 -22.03 4.74 -3.08
C ARG A 16 -21.63 3.27 -3.19
N GLU A 17 -20.36 2.99 -3.43
CA GLU A 17 -19.84 1.63 -3.43
C GLU A 17 -19.97 1.06 -2.01
N VAL A 18 -21.15 0.55 -1.70
CA VAL A 18 -21.36 -0.30 -0.53
C VAL A 18 -20.67 -1.62 -0.85
N GLY A 19 -19.36 -1.71 -0.59
CA GLY A 19 -18.59 -2.95 -0.72
C GLY A 19 -17.30 -2.91 -1.55
N ALA A 20 -16.68 -1.75 -1.79
CA ALA A 20 -15.36 -1.71 -2.43
C ALA A 20 -14.34 -2.46 -1.55
N VAL A 21 -13.83 -3.59 -2.06
CA VAL A 21 -12.71 -4.30 -1.43
C VAL A 21 -11.52 -3.34 -1.40
N PRO A 22 -10.89 -3.06 -0.26
CA PRO A 22 -9.77 -2.14 -0.21
C PRO A 22 -8.65 -2.63 -1.15
N SER A 23 -8.23 -1.75 -2.06
CA SER A 23 -7.08 -2.02 -2.92
C SER A 23 -5.82 -2.11 -2.05
N PHE A 24 -5.01 -3.13 -2.29
CA PHE A 24 -3.72 -3.30 -1.64
C PHE A 24 -2.87 -2.03 -1.74
N THR A 25 -2.80 -1.45 -2.93
CA THR A 25 -1.99 -0.26 -3.21
C THR A 25 -2.52 0.97 -2.49
N ASP A 26 -3.85 1.15 -2.44
CA ASP A 26 -4.46 2.29 -1.75
C ASP A 26 -4.16 2.25 -0.26
N ASP A 27 -4.25 1.07 0.36
CA ASP A 27 -3.94 0.88 1.76
C ASP A 27 -2.45 1.11 2.06
N VAL A 28 -1.56 0.59 1.21
CA VAL A 28 -0.12 0.81 1.30
C VAL A 28 0.22 2.29 1.21
N LEU A 29 -0.32 3.00 0.21
CA LEU A 29 -0.03 4.42 0.01
C LEU A 29 -0.67 5.28 1.12
N ALA A 30 -1.86 4.93 1.61
CA ALA A 30 -2.47 5.60 2.74
C ALA A 30 -1.60 5.48 4.01
N ILE A 31 -1.07 4.29 4.29
CA ILE A 31 -0.14 4.07 5.41
C ILE A 31 1.17 4.86 5.20
N ALA A 32 1.76 4.80 4.00
CA ALA A 32 3.00 5.50 3.69
C ALA A 32 2.86 7.03 3.84
N ARG A 33 1.75 7.61 3.38
CA ARG A 33 1.46 9.05 3.54
C ARG A 33 1.27 9.46 5.00
N ALA A 34 0.67 8.58 5.81
CA ALA A 34 0.47 8.84 7.24
C ALA A 34 1.73 8.58 8.10
N ALA A 35 2.76 7.93 7.55
CA ALA A 35 3.95 7.57 8.29
C ALA A 35 4.74 8.81 8.77
N ARG A 36 5.02 8.85 10.09
CA ARG A 36 5.88 9.84 10.73
C ARG A 36 7.24 9.27 11.15
N GLU A 37 7.29 7.95 11.34
CA GLU A 37 8.49 7.18 11.64
C GLU A 37 8.90 6.37 10.42
N GLY A 38 10.16 5.89 10.40
CA GLY A 38 10.66 5.09 9.28
C GLY A 38 10.65 5.84 7.94
N VAL A 39 10.78 7.16 7.98
CA VAL A 39 10.86 8.02 6.79
C VAL A 39 12.32 8.42 6.55
N PHE A 40 12.77 8.33 5.31
CA PHE A 40 14.08 8.79 4.86
C PHE A 40 13.93 9.94 3.86
N GLY A 41 14.49 11.10 4.18
CA GLY A 41 14.23 12.34 3.43
C GLY A 41 12.75 12.72 3.49
N ASP A 42 12.23 13.27 2.39
CA ASP A 42 10.89 13.87 2.40
C ASP A 42 9.75 12.93 1.98
N ARG A 43 10.05 11.84 1.26
CA ARG A 43 9.01 11.01 0.62
C ARG A 43 9.18 9.49 0.78
N LYS A 44 10.37 9.02 1.16
CA LYS A 44 10.68 7.59 1.15
C LYS A 44 10.33 6.99 2.50
N VAL A 45 9.48 5.98 2.52
CA VAL A 45 9.08 5.27 3.74
C VAL A 45 9.61 3.84 3.68
N PHE A 46 10.26 3.37 4.73
CA PHE A 46 10.74 2.00 4.81
C PHE A 46 9.59 1.00 4.62
N ILE A 47 9.83 -0.02 3.80
CA ILE A 47 8.86 -1.09 3.52
C ILE A 47 8.44 -1.79 4.82
N SER A 48 9.37 -1.98 5.77
CA SER A 48 9.08 -2.58 7.07
C SER A 48 8.10 -1.76 7.90
N THR A 49 8.20 -0.42 7.86
CA THR A 49 7.28 0.48 8.58
C THR A 49 5.85 0.35 8.04
N VAL A 50 5.68 0.25 6.73
CA VAL A 50 4.35 0.04 6.13
C VAL A 50 3.81 -1.33 6.50
N TRP A 51 4.66 -2.36 6.45
CA TRP A 51 4.29 -3.73 6.83
C TRP A 51 3.79 -3.83 8.28
N ASP A 52 4.50 -3.21 9.22
CA ASP A 52 4.16 -3.25 10.65
C ASP A 52 2.76 -2.71 10.92
N VAL A 53 2.28 -1.74 10.13
CA VAL A 53 0.91 -1.23 10.23
C VAL A 53 -0.08 -2.09 9.43
N LEU A 54 0.25 -2.45 8.18
CA LEU A 54 -0.66 -3.13 7.26
C LEU A 54 -1.12 -4.48 7.82
N ARG A 55 -0.21 -5.26 8.41
CA ARG A 55 -0.50 -6.61 8.93
C ARG A 55 -1.53 -6.64 10.05
N HIS A 56 -1.79 -5.51 10.70
CA HIS A 56 -2.80 -5.38 11.75
C HIS A 56 -4.18 -5.01 11.21
N ARG A 57 -4.32 -4.73 9.91
CA ARG A 57 -5.62 -4.50 9.27
C ARG A 57 -6.32 -5.84 8.98
N PRO A 58 -7.62 -5.98 9.28
CA PRO A 58 -8.35 -7.23 9.05
C PRO A 58 -8.29 -7.76 7.61
N ALA A 59 -8.22 -6.89 6.60
CA ALA A 59 -8.12 -7.28 5.20
C ALA A 59 -6.78 -7.97 4.84
N TRP A 60 -5.74 -7.76 5.65
CA TRP A 60 -4.37 -8.22 5.37
C TRP A 60 -3.77 -9.04 6.52
N SER A 61 -4.55 -9.43 7.53
CA SER A 61 -4.03 -10.13 8.71
C SER A 61 -3.54 -11.55 8.42
N SER A 62 -3.89 -12.12 7.26
CA SER A 62 -3.51 -13.48 6.86
C SER A 62 -2.36 -13.54 5.85
N ILE A 63 -1.89 -12.40 5.31
CA ILE A 63 -0.76 -12.42 4.38
C ILE A 63 0.56 -12.47 5.14
N THR A 64 1.58 -13.07 4.55
CA THR A 64 2.93 -13.06 5.11
C THR A 64 3.70 -11.81 4.69
N LEU A 65 4.85 -11.56 5.32
CA LEU A 65 5.78 -10.52 4.86
C LEU A 65 6.27 -10.78 3.42
N GLU A 66 6.45 -12.05 3.06
CA GLU A 66 6.85 -12.43 1.70
C GLU A 66 5.76 -12.12 0.68
N ASP A 67 4.50 -12.47 0.97
CA ASP A 67 3.34 -12.11 0.14
C ASP A 67 3.22 -10.60 -0.04
N PHE A 68 3.40 -9.85 1.05
CA PHE A 68 3.40 -8.39 1.03
C PHE A 68 4.47 -7.84 0.08
N LYS A 69 5.71 -8.30 0.21
CA LYS A 69 6.84 -7.88 -0.64
C LYS A 69 6.62 -8.25 -2.10
N ALA A 70 6.12 -9.45 -2.39
CA ALA A 70 5.79 -9.88 -3.75
C ALA A 70 4.69 -9.02 -4.39
N ARG A 71 3.67 -8.64 -3.62
CA ARG A 71 2.61 -7.72 -4.07
C ARG A 71 3.13 -6.31 -4.32
N LEU A 72 4.03 -5.78 -3.48
CA LEU A 72 4.69 -4.50 -3.72
C LEU A 72 5.46 -4.49 -5.04
N VAL A 73 6.24 -5.53 -5.31
CA VAL A 73 6.99 -5.66 -6.58
C VAL A 73 6.03 -5.71 -7.77
N THR A 74 4.92 -6.44 -7.65
CA THR A 74 3.89 -6.52 -8.70
C THR A 74 3.26 -5.15 -8.96
N ALA A 75 2.85 -4.44 -7.91
CA ALA A 75 2.27 -3.10 -8.00
C ALA A 75 3.25 -2.07 -8.58
N HIS A 76 4.53 -2.18 -8.22
CA HIS A 76 5.59 -1.33 -8.78
C HIS A 76 5.79 -1.54 -10.27
N ARG A 77 5.88 -2.79 -10.71
CA ARG A 77 5.98 -3.14 -12.14
C ARG A 77 4.76 -2.69 -12.93
N ALA A 78 3.59 -2.72 -12.31
CA ALA A 78 2.34 -2.22 -12.88
C ALA A 78 2.19 -0.68 -12.81
N LYS A 79 3.18 0.05 -12.28
CA LYS A 79 3.17 1.51 -12.08
C LYS A 79 1.99 2.00 -11.23
N GLN A 80 1.54 1.19 -10.28
CA GLN A 80 0.50 1.58 -9.32
C GLN A 80 1.08 2.24 -8.06
N LEU A 81 2.37 1.98 -7.78
CA LEU A 81 3.16 2.63 -6.76
C LEU A 81 4.63 2.64 -7.18
N GLU A 82 5.45 3.42 -6.49
CA GLU A 82 6.89 3.48 -6.75
C GLU A 82 7.68 2.91 -5.57
N LEU A 83 8.61 2.00 -5.87
CA LEU A 83 9.61 1.51 -4.93
C LEU A 83 10.96 2.16 -5.22
N ALA A 84 11.71 2.48 -4.16
CA ALA A 84 13.04 3.08 -4.28
C ALA A 84 14.12 2.25 -3.59
N ARG A 85 15.34 2.36 -4.13
CA ARG A 85 16.55 1.73 -3.61
C ARG A 85 17.12 2.55 -2.45
N ALA A 86 17.90 1.89 -1.60
CA ALA A 86 18.76 2.56 -0.64
C ALA A 86 20.14 2.75 -1.25
N ASP A 87 20.46 3.97 -1.67
CA ASP A 87 21.76 4.29 -2.27
C ASP A 87 22.83 4.61 -1.20
N LEU A 88 22.40 4.97 0.02
CA LEU A 88 23.25 5.34 1.15
C LEU A 88 22.92 4.52 2.41
N VAL A 89 22.92 3.19 2.27
CA VAL A 89 22.59 2.24 3.36
C VAL A 89 23.39 2.52 4.64
N ALA A 90 24.67 2.90 4.52
CA ALA A 90 25.54 3.16 5.68
C ALA A 90 25.09 4.33 6.57
N ALA A 91 24.22 5.22 6.08
CA ALA A 91 23.66 6.33 6.84
C ALA A 91 22.29 6.00 7.49
N MET A 92 21.81 4.77 7.34
CA MET A 92 20.48 4.34 7.75
C MET A 92 20.55 3.36 8.92
N ASP A 93 19.43 3.19 9.63
CA ASP A 93 19.29 2.12 10.62
C ASP A 93 19.38 0.74 9.92
N PRO A 94 20.40 -0.08 10.24
CA PRO A 94 20.61 -1.37 9.58
C PRO A 94 19.46 -2.35 9.80
N ALA A 95 18.73 -2.25 10.92
CA ALA A 95 17.59 -3.12 11.19
C ALA A 95 16.42 -2.79 10.25
N LEU A 96 16.15 -1.50 10.01
CA LEU A 96 15.12 -1.05 9.07
C LEU A 96 15.47 -1.41 7.63
N VAL A 97 16.74 -1.28 7.25
CA VAL A 97 17.24 -1.69 5.94
C VAL A 97 17.01 -3.20 5.73
N ALA A 98 17.49 -4.03 6.66
CA ALA A 98 17.37 -5.49 6.55
C ALA A 98 15.90 -5.94 6.53
N ALA A 99 15.05 -5.36 7.39
CA ALA A 99 13.62 -5.68 7.42
C ALA A 99 12.89 -5.27 6.13
N SER A 100 13.33 -4.16 5.52
CA SER A 100 12.71 -3.60 4.31
C SER A 100 13.20 -4.23 3.01
N GLU A 101 14.35 -4.90 3.00
CA GLU A 101 14.96 -5.42 1.80
C GLU A 101 13.97 -6.32 1.02
N THR A 102 13.64 -5.87 -0.18
CA THR A 102 12.68 -6.51 -1.08
C THR A 102 13.37 -6.76 -2.41
N THR A 103 13.70 -8.02 -2.68
CA THR A 103 14.49 -8.42 -3.84
C THR A 103 13.63 -8.90 -5.00
N THR A 104 14.12 -8.65 -6.21
CA THR A 104 13.62 -9.15 -7.49
C THR A 104 14.83 -9.48 -8.35
N GLU A 105 14.63 -10.15 -9.49
CA GLU A 105 15.67 -10.37 -10.50
C GLU A 105 16.40 -9.05 -10.83
N GLY A 106 17.62 -8.88 -10.29
CA GLY A 106 18.51 -7.76 -10.56
C GLY A 106 18.34 -6.49 -9.72
N ALA A 107 17.40 -6.42 -8.76
CA ALA A 107 17.21 -5.22 -7.94
C ALA A 107 16.76 -5.50 -6.50
N SER A 108 17.13 -4.59 -5.59
CA SER A 108 16.66 -4.56 -4.20
C SER A 108 16.03 -3.21 -3.86
N PHE A 109 14.82 -3.25 -3.33
CA PHE A 109 14.05 -2.09 -2.90
C PHE A 109 13.95 -2.07 -1.38
N HIS A 110 13.92 -0.86 -0.82
CA HIS A 110 13.86 -0.65 0.63
C HIS A 110 12.77 0.33 1.01
N PHE A 111 12.30 1.14 0.05
CA PHE A 111 11.36 2.20 0.30
C PHE A 111 10.15 2.12 -0.63
N ILE A 112 9.04 2.64 -0.13
CA ILE A 112 7.88 3.09 -0.91
C ILE A 112 7.97 4.61 -1.02
N ASP A 113 7.80 5.16 -2.22
CA ASP A 113 7.60 6.60 -2.40
C ASP A 113 6.13 6.95 -2.09
N ARG A 114 5.90 7.73 -1.04
CA ARG A 114 4.55 8.03 -0.55
C ARG A 114 3.78 9.04 -1.41
N GLU A 115 4.44 9.70 -2.36
CA GLU A 115 3.86 10.68 -3.27
C GLU A 115 3.70 10.15 -4.71
N ALA A 116 4.00 8.87 -4.94
CA ALA A 116 3.80 8.22 -6.23
C ALA A 116 2.29 8.07 -6.55
N SER A 117 1.95 8.25 -7.83
CA SER A 117 0.58 8.34 -8.36
C SER A 117 0.12 7.04 -9.01
#